data_AF-A0A450XLG8-F1
#
_entry.id   AF-A0A450XLG8-F1
#
_cell.length_a   1.000
_cell.length_b   1.000
_cell.length_c   1.000
_cell.angle_alpha   90.00
_cell.angle_beta   90.00
_cell.angle_gamma   90.00
#
_symmetry.space_group_name_H-M   'P 1'
#
loop_
_entity.id
_entity.type
_entity.pdbx_description
1 polymer ?
#
loop_
_entity_poly.entity_id
_entity_poly.type
_entity_poly.pdbx_seq_one_letter_code
_entity_poly.pdbx_strand_id
1 'polypeptide(L)'
;MLENDIFGQWLDTEARRVLDGKFDPEQPLTMNEKIIIVLKGQEHHLPNSDIEMRQEMIVPRDDMDRPFNRTDKYIKRINTHTERIDEHIERLDKDIERKDKQFEQMDKRFEATINEIRQLYQSSRSLK
;
A
#
# COMPACT_ATOMS: atom_id res chain seq x y z
N MET A 1 -15.37 27.49 -11.90
CA MET A 1 -15.52 28.78 -11.21
C MET A 1 -16.44 29.61 -12.07
N LEU A 2 -17.64 29.95 -11.60
CA LEU A 2 -18.53 30.83 -12.36
C LEU A 2 -17.92 32.22 -12.27
N GLU A 3 -17.35 32.70 -13.39
CA GLU A 3 -16.47 33.86 -13.45
C GLU A 3 -17.15 35.21 -13.19
N ASN A 4 -18.44 35.25 -12.89
CA ASN A 4 -19.07 36.44 -12.34
C ASN A 4 -20.03 36.00 -11.23
N ASP A 5 -19.80 36.49 -10.02
CA ASP A 5 -20.64 36.31 -8.84
C ASP A 5 -21.96 37.11 -8.96
N ILE A 6 -22.65 36.92 -10.07
CA ILE A 6 -23.88 37.65 -10.43
C ILE A 6 -24.98 37.29 -9.45
N PHE A 7 -25.04 36.02 -9.04
CA PHE A 7 -26.03 35.55 -8.09
C PHE A 7 -25.77 36.10 -6.68
N GLY A 8 -24.52 36.09 -6.19
CA GLY A 8 -24.17 36.64 -4.89
C GLY A 8 -24.41 38.15 -4.83
N GLN A 9 -23.97 38.90 -5.85
CA GLN A 9 -24.22 40.34 -5.95
C GLN A 9 -25.72 40.69 -6.04
N TRP A 10 -26.50 39.90 -6.78
CA TRP A 10 -27.95 40.06 -6.84
C TRP A 10 -28.61 39.75 -5.50
N LEU A 11 -28.23 38.64 -4.85
CA LEU A 11 -28.75 38.21 -3.56
C LEU A 11 -28.41 39.22 -2.45
N ASP A 12 -27.22 39.81 -2.48
CA ASP A 12 -26.80 40.90 -1.60
C ASP A 12 -27.67 42.14 -1.75
N THR A 13 -27.88 42.56 -3.00
CA THR A 13 -28.65 43.76 -3.32
C THR A 13 -30.11 43.58 -2.90
N GLU A 14 -30.66 42.40 -3.17
CA GLU A 14 -32.05 42.09 -2.86
C GLU A 14 -32.27 41.88 -1.35
N ALA A 15 -31.34 41.21 -0.64
CA ALA A 15 -31.42 41.08 0.81
C ALA A 15 -31.35 42.44 1.51
N ARG A 16 -30.48 43.37 1.06
CA ARG A 16 -30.44 44.74 1.57
C ARG A 16 -31.76 45.47 1.32
N ARG A 17 -32.34 45.36 0.12
CA ARG A 17 -33.66 45.95 -0.20
C ARG A 17 -34.76 45.47 0.75
N VAL A 18 -34.77 44.18 1.08
CA VAL A 18 -35.74 43.57 2.01
C VAL A 18 -35.52 44.04 3.45
N LEU A 19 -34.26 44.11 3.89
CA LEU A 19 -33.90 44.54 5.24
C LEU A 19 -34.09 46.06 5.45
N ASP A 20 -33.81 46.88 4.45
CA ASP A 20 -33.91 48.34 4.56
C ASP A 20 -35.36 48.84 4.40
N GLY A 21 -36.20 48.08 3.68
CA GLY A 21 -37.56 48.51 3.32
C GLY A 21 -38.66 48.15 4.32
N LYS A 22 -38.47 47.16 5.21
CA LYS A 22 -39.57 46.60 6.02
C LYS A 22 -39.15 46.02 7.39
N PHE A 23 -38.58 46.87 8.25
CA PHE A 23 -38.67 46.66 9.71
C PHE A 23 -39.84 47.45 10.31
N ASP A 24 -40.97 47.49 9.60
CA ASP A 24 -42.23 47.98 10.15
C ASP A 24 -43.06 46.76 10.63
N PRO A 25 -43.35 46.64 11.94
CA PRO A 25 -44.14 45.53 12.46
C PRO A 25 -45.56 45.42 11.87
N GLU A 26 -46.06 46.47 11.21
CA GLU A 26 -47.38 46.50 10.56
C GLU A 26 -47.39 45.87 9.15
N GLN A 27 -46.22 45.65 8.53
CA GLN A 27 -46.10 45.04 7.20
C GLN A 27 -45.27 43.75 7.25
N PRO A 28 -45.91 42.58 7.44
CA PRO A 28 -45.19 41.32 7.51
C PRO A 28 -44.48 40.99 6.19
N LEU A 29 -43.30 40.40 6.31
CA LEU A 29 -42.53 39.90 5.17
C LEU A 29 -43.36 38.89 4.37
N THR A 30 -43.38 39.09 3.06
CA THR A 30 -43.92 38.14 2.10
C THR A 30 -43.09 36.86 2.07
N MET A 31 -43.65 35.78 1.52
CA MET A 31 -42.94 34.50 1.41
C MET A 31 -41.65 34.62 0.58
N ASN A 32 -41.66 35.41 -0.49
CA ASN A 32 -40.46 35.64 -1.32
C ASN A 32 -39.37 36.39 -0.54
N GLU A 33 -39.74 37.43 0.20
CA GLU A 33 -38.81 38.18 1.06
C GLU A 33 -38.20 37.26 2.13
N LYS A 34 -38.99 36.37 2.73
CA LYS A 34 -38.47 35.35 3.68
C LYS A 34 -37.47 34.40 3.03
N ILE A 35 -37.77 33.91 1.82
CA ILE A 35 -36.85 33.03 1.07
C ILE A 35 -35.53 33.73 0.79
N ILE A 36 -35.56 35.01 0.39
CA ILE A 36 -34.34 35.81 0.13
C ILE A 36 -33.48 35.91 1.39
N ILE A 37 -34.08 36.19 2.56
CA ILE A 37 -33.33 36.26 3.83
C ILE A 37 -32.74 34.89 4.21
N VAL A 38 -33.49 33.80 4.03
CA VAL A 38 -32.99 32.43 4.30
C VAL A 38 -31.81 32.10 3.37
N LEU A 39 -31.94 32.39 2.07
CA LEU A 39 -30.87 32.16 1.10
C LEU A 39 -29.64 33.01 1.41
N LYS A 40 -29.81 34.27 1.80
CA LYS A 40 -28.69 35.15 2.18
C LYS A 40 -27.99 34.66 3.44
N GLY A 41 -28.74 34.16 4.42
CA GLY A 41 -28.18 33.53 5.61
C GLY A 41 -27.36 32.27 5.28
N GLN A 42 -27.79 31.49 4.28
CA GLN A 42 -27.14 30.24 3.88
C GLN A 42 -26.00 30.39 2.86
N GLU A 43 -25.87 31.55 2.21
CA GLU A 43 -24.88 31.79 1.14
C GLU A 43 -23.45 31.49 1.54
N HIS A 44 -23.05 31.84 2.77
CA HIS A 44 -21.71 31.56 3.27
C HIS A 44 -21.53 30.15 3.83
N HIS A 45 -22.63 29.44 4.12
CA HIS A 45 -22.58 28.08 4.67
C HIS A 45 -22.33 27.03 3.59
N LEU A 46 -22.89 27.18 2.39
CA LEU A 46 -22.78 26.16 1.33
C LEU A 46 -21.34 25.97 0.82
N PRO A 47 -20.58 27.03 0.46
CA PRO A 47 -19.20 26.87 0.01
C PRO A 47 -18.28 26.33 1.11
N ASN A 48 -18.53 26.73 2.36
CA ASN A 48 -17.75 26.28 3.51
C ASN A 48 -18.01 24.79 3.80
N SER A 49 -19.27 24.34 3.76
CA SER A 49 -19.61 22.92 3.91
C SER A 49 -19.00 22.05 2.80
N ASP A 50 -18.96 22.54 1.55
CA ASP A 50 -18.31 21.82 0.45
C ASP A 50 -16.78 21.71 0.66
N ILE A 51 -16.14 22.77 1.16
CA ILE A 51 -14.71 22.77 1.46
C ILE A 51 -14.41 21.82 2.64
N GLU A 52 -15.21 21.88 3.71
CA GLU A 52 -15.09 21.01 4.87
C GLU A 52 -15.26 19.53 4.49
N MET A 53 -16.29 19.19 3.72
CA MET A 53 -16.50 17.83 3.22
C MET A 53 -15.33 17.33 2.36
N ARG A 54 -14.76 18.21 1.53
CA ARG A 54 -13.56 17.85 0.73
C ARG A 54 -12.34 17.64 1.61
N GLN A 55 -12.14 18.48 2.62
CA GLN A 55 -11.04 18.37 3.57
C GLN A 55 -11.16 17.08 4.40
N GLU A 56 -12.36 16.75 4.86
CA GLU A 56 -12.66 15.50 5.56
C GLU A 56 -12.50 14.27 4.68
N MET A 57 -12.65 14.38 3.35
CA MET A 57 -12.41 13.26 2.43
C MET A 57 -10.90 13.03 2.16
N ILE A 58 -10.06 14.06 2.32
CA ILE A 58 -8.60 13.95 2.14
C ILE A 58 -7.96 13.15 3.28
N VAL A 59 -8.42 13.33 4.52
CA VAL A 59 -7.84 12.68 5.70
C VAL A 59 -7.93 11.14 5.64
N PRO A 60 -9.09 10.52 5.34
CA PRO A 60 -9.22 9.08 5.12
C PRO A 60 -8.37 8.59 3.95
N ARG A 61 -8.15 9.41 2.91
CA ARG A 61 -7.32 9.02 1.77
C ARG A 61 -5.85 8.89 2.17
N ASP A 62 -5.32 9.88 2.86
CA ASP A 62 -3.94 9.85 3.37
C ASP A 62 -3.76 8.73 4.43
N ASP A 63 -4.77 8.50 5.25
CA ASP A 63 -4.77 7.40 6.24
C ASP A 63 -4.84 6.02 5.61
N MET A 64 -5.50 5.87 4.46
CA MET A 64 -5.52 4.64 3.68
C MET A 64 -4.19 4.42 2.94
N ASP A 65 -3.54 5.47 2.46
CA ASP A 65 -2.25 5.34 1.75
C ASP A 65 -1.10 4.92 2.69
N ARG A 66 -1.16 5.27 3.97
CA ARG A 66 -0.15 4.87 4.97
C ARG A 66 0.04 3.36 5.11
N PRO A 67 -0.99 2.54 5.36
CA PRO A 67 -0.85 1.09 5.45
C PRO A 67 -0.43 0.46 4.12
N PHE A 68 -0.91 0.93 2.97
CA PHE A 68 -0.44 0.44 1.66
C PHE A 68 1.06 0.65 1.47
N ASN A 69 1.56 1.85 1.80
CA ASN A 69 2.99 2.16 1.72
C ASN A 69 3.84 1.32 2.70
N ARG A 70 3.30 1.00 3.89
CA ARG A 70 3.97 0.09 4.84
C ARG A 70 4.03 -1.33 4.30
N THR A 71 2.92 -1.81 3.74
CA THR A 71 2.83 -3.14 3.13
C THR A 71 3.79 -3.27 1.94
N ASP A 72 3.87 -2.27 1.06
CA ASP A 72 4.81 -2.28 -0.07
C ASP A 72 6.28 -2.39 0.39
N LYS A 73 6.66 -1.63 1.43
CA LYS A 73 8.00 -1.75 2.04
C LYS A 73 8.26 -3.13 2.63
N TYR A 74 7.24 -3.74 3.25
CA TYR A 74 7.35 -5.08 3.82
C TYR A 74 7.51 -6.15 2.73
N ILE A 75 6.71 -6.07 1.66
CA ILE A 75 6.81 -6.95 0.49
C ILE A 75 8.20 -6.85 -0.15
N LYS A 76 8.72 -5.64 -0.35
CA LYS A 76 10.08 -5.45 -0.88
C LYS A 76 11.15 -6.12 -0.01
N ARG A 77 11.04 -6.01 1.32
CA ARG A 77 11.96 -6.68 2.25
C ARG A 77 11.88 -8.20 2.15
N ILE A 78 10.67 -8.75 2.02
CA ILE A 78 10.48 -10.19 1.81
C ILE A 78 11.13 -10.62 0.51
N ASN A 79 10.89 -9.93 -0.60
CA ASN A 79 11.45 -10.30 -1.90
C ASN A 79 12.99 -10.34 -1.86
N THR A 80 13.62 -9.31 -1.30
CA THR A 80 15.09 -9.31 -1.12
C THR A 80 15.57 -10.44 -0.21
N HIS A 81 14.79 -10.84 0.79
CA HIS A 81 15.15 -11.97 1.64
C HIS A 81 15.03 -13.30 0.88
N THR A 82 13.98 -13.47 0.10
CA THR A 82 13.75 -14.64 -0.75
C THR A 82 14.86 -14.80 -1.78
N GLU A 83 15.25 -13.73 -2.48
CA GLU A 83 16.37 -13.75 -3.44
C GLU A 83 17.68 -14.24 -2.77
N ARG A 84 17.95 -13.79 -1.54
CA ARG A 84 19.13 -14.23 -0.78
C ARG A 84 19.06 -15.69 -0.35
N ILE A 85 17.86 -16.20 -0.09
CA ILE A 85 17.63 -17.62 0.19
C ILE A 85 17.90 -18.44 -1.06
N ASP A 86 17.41 -18.02 -2.22
CA ASP A 86 17.62 -18.71 -3.49
C ASP A 86 19.11 -18.82 -3.82
N GLU A 87 19.88 -17.73 -3.68
CA GLU A 87 21.34 -17.78 -3.82
C GLU A 87 22.02 -18.73 -2.83
N HIS A 88 21.49 -18.85 -1.61
CA HIS A 88 22.04 -19.77 -0.61
C HIS A 88 21.75 -21.22 -0.97
N ILE A 89 20.55 -21.52 -1.46
CA ILE A 89 20.17 -22.84 -1.96
C ILE A 89 21.06 -23.24 -3.13
N GLU A 90 21.27 -22.37 -4.12
CA GLU A 90 22.17 -22.67 -5.25
C GLU A 90 23.62 -22.97 -4.81
N ARG A 91 24.11 -22.29 -3.76
CA ARG A 91 25.42 -22.58 -3.19
C ARG A 91 25.45 -23.95 -2.50
N LEU A 92 24.40 -24.29 -1.75
CA LEU A 92 24.27 -25.59 -1.10
C LEU A 92 24.21 -26.72 -2.13
N ASP A 93 23.47 -26.56 -3.22
CA ASP A 93 23.37 -27.56 -4.29
C ASP A 93 24.75 -27.86 -4.90
N LYS A 94 25.55 -26.83 -5.19
CA LYS A 94 26.93 -27.00 -5.67
C LYS A 94 27.83 -27.72 -4.66
N ASP A 95 27.67 -27.44 -3.37
CA ASP A 95 28.43 -28.09 -2.31
C ASP A 95 28.02 -29.56 -2.13
N ILE A 96 26.74 -29.88 -2.28
CA ILE A 96 26.23 -31.26 -2.29
C ILE A 96 26.81 -32.02 -3.49
N GLU A 97 26.74 -31.46 -4.69
CA GLU A 97 27.29 -32.10 -5.90
C GLU A 97 28.80 -32.38 -5.75
N ARG A 98 29.55 -31.46 -5.13
CA ARG A 98 30.97 -31.65 -4.83
C ARG A 98 31.19 -32.77 -3.82
N LYS A 99 30.37 -32.85 -2.77
CA LYS A 99 30.44 -33.93 -1.78
C LYS A 99 30.11 -35.28 -2.41
N ASP A 100 29.11 -35.37 -3.26
CA ASP A 100 28.74 -36.60 -3.96
C ASP A 100 29.91 -37.13 -4.80
N LYS A 101 30.61 -36.25 -5.53
CA LYS A 101 31.84 -36.63 -6.26
C LYS A 101 32.95 -37.14 -5.34
N GLN A 102 33.08 -36.59 -4.14
CA GLN A 102 34.07 -37.06 -3.15
C GLN A 102 33.68 -38.45 -2.61
N PHE A 103 32.39 -38.68 -2.35
CA PHE A 103 31.89 -39.99 -1.94
C PHE A 103 32.12 -41.04 -3.02
N GLU A 104 31.82 -40.72 -4.30
CA GLU A 104 32.05 -41.65 -5.41
C GLU A 104 33.54 -42.03 -5.55
N GLN A 105 34.46 -41.08 -5.33
CA GLN A 105 35.89 -41.36 -5.32
C GLN A 105 36.30 -42.24 -4.13
N MET A 106 35.71 -42.02 -2.96
CA MET A 106 35.97 -42.81 -1.77
C MET A 106 35.48 -44.25 -1.96
N ASP A 107 34.30 -44.45 -2.55
CA ASP A 107 33.76 -45.77 -2.88
C ASP A 107 34.68 -46.55 -3.81
N LYS A 108 35.22 -45.89 -4.86
CA LYS A 108 36.21 -46.50 -5.76
C LYS A 108 37.47 -46.96 -5.02
N ARG A 109 37.96 -46.16 -4.06
CA ARG A 109 39.13 -46.52 -3.24
C ARG A 109 38.84 -47.68 -2.30
N PHE A 110 37.64 -47.72 -1.71
CA PHE A 110 37.22 -48.84 -0.88
C PHE A 110 37.11 -50.13 -1.67
N GLU A 111 36.49 -50.10 -2.86
CA GLU A 111 36.43 -51.27 -3.74
C GLU A 111 37.83 -51.79 -4.13
N ALA A 112 38.76 -50.89 -4.47
CA ALA A 112 40.14 -51.28 -4.72
C ALA A 112 40.79 -51.97 -3.51
N THR A 113 40.66 -51.36 -2.32
CA THR A 113 41.18 -51.91 -1.06
C THR A 113 40.58 -53.29 -0.74
N ILE A 114 39.26 -53.45 -0.93
CA ILE A 114 38.56 -54.72 -0.70
C ILE A 114 39.10 -55.79 -1.66
N ASN A 115 39.34 -55.45 -2.93
CA ASN A 115 39.90 -56.37 -3.91
C ASN A 115 41.33 -56.79 -3.56
N GLU A 116 42.18 -55.87 -3.11
CA GLU A 116 43.53 -56.19 -2.61
C GLU A 116 43.48 -57.17 -1.42
N ILE A 117 42.60 -56.91 -0.45
CA ILE A 117 42.40 -57.80 0.71
C ILE A 117 41.94 -59.20 0.27
N ARG A 118 41.00 -59.29 -0.70
CA ARG A 118 40.54 -60.57 -1.25
C ARG A 118 41.69 -61.34 -1.90
N GLN A 119 42.54 -60.67 -2.68
CA GLN A 119 43.69 -61.29 -3.34
C GLN A 119 44.71 -61.81 -2.33
N LEU A 120 45.02 -61.04 -1.29
CA LEU A 120 45.91 -61.45 -0.21
C LEU A 120 45.36 -62.69 0.51
N TYR A 121 44.07 -62.69 0.84
CA TYR A 121 43.43 -63.83 1.49
C TYR A 121 43.48 -65.11 0.64
N GLN A 122 43.21 -65.01 -0.66
CA GLN A 122 43.32 -66.13 -1.59
C GLN A 122 44.76 -66.66 -1.68
N SER A 123 45.74 -65.76 -1.78
CA SER A 123 47.16 -66.11 -1.84
C SER A 123 47.60 -66.86 -0.58
N SER A 124 47.26 -66.34 0.62
CA SER A 124 47.56 -67.00 1.90
C SER A 124 46.88 -68.36 2.06
N ARG A 125 45.69 -68.55 1.49
CA ARG A 125 44.99 -69.84 1.50
C ARG A 125 45.63 -70.87 0.56
N SER A 126 46.18 -70.43 -0.58
CA SER A 126 46.88 -71.31 -1.53
C SER A 126 48.29 -71.71 -1.09
N LEU A 127 48.86 -71.03 -0.08
CA LEU A 127 50.19 -71.32 0.49
C LEU A 127 50.16 -72.33 1.65
N LYS A 128 48.97 -72.72 2.14
CA LYS A 128 48.76 -73.78 3.13
C LYS A 128 48.32 -75.06 2.44
#